data_AF-A0A7Y9QYQ4-F1
#
_entry.id   AF-A0A7Y9QYQ4-F1
#
_cell.length_a   1.000
_cell.length_b   1.000
_cell.length_c   1.000
_cell.angle_alpha   90.00
_cell.angle_beta   90.00
_cell.angle_gamma   90.00
#
_symmetry.space_group_name_H-M   'P 1'
#
loop_
_entity.id
_entity.type
_entity.pdbx_description
1 polymer ?
#
loop_
_entity_poly.entity_id
_entity_poly.type
_entity_poly.pdbx_seq_one_letter_code
_entity_poly.pdbx_strand_id
1 'polypeptide(L)'
;MATTTPTPTPTTPPATTADPAAFFDAADQMALVSSEVLRFRIRNRPRLGAAEKSQLEAVEMQLDDATAQLRAQGIEALGALTQAAREEVEGATREAEALLRRIRKTERALQIATGVLGVAVAALARQPSQVAAALKGLQHALSDSRTPESRAARAVRSAPAR
;
A
#
# COMPACT_ATOMS: atom_id res chain seq x y z
N MET A 1 18.24 15.99 31.41
CA MET A 1 18.72 15.18 30.27
C MET A 1 17.58 15.06 29.29
N ALA A 2 17.67 15.71 28.13
CA ALA A 2 16.60 15.77 27.14
C ALA A 2 16.66 14.54 26.24
N THR A 3 15.60 13.73 26.22
CA THR A 3 15.40 12.63 25.29
C THR A 3 14.93 13.19 23.96
N THR A 4 15.82 13.25 22.98
CA THR A 4 15.49 13.59 21.59
C THR A 4 14.85 12.37 20.92
N THR A 5 13.56 12.45 20.65
CA THR A 5 12.85 11.51 19.77
C THR A 5 13.41 11.65 18.35
N PRO A 6 13.89 10.58 17.69
CA PRO A 6 14.29 10.67 16.30
C PRO A 6 13.04 10.81 15.42
N THR A 7 12.92 11.96 14.77
CA THR A 7 11.97 12.18 13.67
C THR A 7 12.29 11.21 12.53
N PRO A 8 11.32 10.42 12.03
CA PRO A 8 11.57 9.63 10.83
C PRO A 8 11.84 10.57 9.65
N THR A 9 13.05 10.47 9.11
CA THR A 9 13.44 11.19 7.89
C THR A 9 12.68 10.56 6.71
N PRO A 10 11.89 11.31 5.93
CA PRO A 10 11.35 10.79 4.68
C PRO A 10 12.55 10.60 3.75
N THR A 11 12.98 9.35 3.60
CA THR A 11 14.16 9.04 2.80
C THR A 11 13.70 8.74 1.38
N THR A 12 14.14 9.61 0.46
CA THR A 12 14.24 9.43 -1.01
C THR A 12 13.13 10.06 -1.87
N PRO A 13 13.37 11.23 -2.51
CA PRO A 13 12.77 11.57 -3.80
C PRO A 13 13.39 10.69 -4.91
N PRO A 14 12.65 10.44 -5.99
CA PRO A 14 12.37 9.09 -6.49
C PRO A 14 13.50 8.52 -7.34
N ALA A 15 13.53 7.19 -7.48
CA ALA A 15 14.09 6.57 -8.68
C ALA A 15 13.53 7.35 -9.88
N THR A 16 14.39 7.75 -10.83
CA THR A 16 13.98 8.45 -12.06
C THR A 16 13.14 7.51 -12.93
N THR A 17 11.93 7.19 -12.48
CA THR A 17 10.89 6.60 -13.29
C THR A 17 10.45 7.75 -14.19
N ALA A 18 10.69 7.64 -15.48
CA ALA A 18 10.17 8.58 -16.46
C ALA A 18 8.68 8.81 -16.16
N ASP A 19 8.27 10.08 -16.06
CA ASP A 19 6.89 10.46 -15.76
C ASP A 19 5.97 9.80 -16.80
N PRO A 20 5.04 8.90 -16.40
CA PRO A 20 4.17 8.23 -17.35
C PRO A 20 3.40 9.22 -18.23
N ALA A 21 3.06 10.41 -17.69
CA ALA A 21 2.39 11.46 -18.45
C ALA A 21 3.21 11.90 -19.67
N ALA A 22 4.54 11.98 -19.56
CA ALA A 22 5.41 12.39 -20.65
C ALA A 22 5.34 11.44 -21.85
N PHE A 23 5.13 10.14 -21.64
CA PHE A 23 4.95 9.18 -22.74
C PHE A 23 3.63 9.42 -23.48
N PHE A 24 2.54 9.69 -22.75
CA PHE A 24 1.24 9.97 -23.36
C PHE A 24 1.23 11.32 -24.07
N ASP A 25 1.82 12.36 -23.48
CA ASP A 25 1.96 13.67 -24.11
C ASP A 25 2.77 13.58 -25.41
N ALA A 26 3.87 12.83 -25.41
CA ALA A 26 4.67 12.59 -26.61
C ALA A 26 3.87 11.79 -27.66
N ALA A 27 3.14 10.76 -27.26
CA ALA A 27 2.29 9.98 -28.16
C ALA A 27 1.21 10.86 -28.82
N ASP A 28 0.60 11.76 -28.06
CA ASP A 28 -0.42 12.66 -28.57
C ASP A 28 0.17 13.70 -29.54
N GLN A 29 1.36 14.22 -29.26
CA GLN A 29 2.10 15.06 -30.21
C GLN A 29 2.41 14.31 -31.52
N MET A 30 2.86 13.05 -31.43
CA MET A 30 3.13 12.23 -32.63
C MET A 30 1.86 11.94 -33.44
N ALA A 31 0.74 11.66 -32.78
CA ALA A 31 -0.55 11.45 -33.43
C ALA A 31 -1.05 12.72 -34.14
N LEU A 32 -0.83 13.90 -33.54
CA LEU A 32 -1.13 15.18 -34.16
C LEU A 32 -0.28 15.41 -35.42
N VAL A 33 1.02 15.12 -35.35
CA VAL A 33 1.91 15.22 -36.53
C VAL A 33 1.48 14.25 -37.62
N SER A 34 1.18 12.98 -37.28
CA SER A 34 0.66 11.98 -38.24
C SER A 34 -0.61 12.49 -38.94
N SER A 35 -1.54 13.08 -38.17
CA SER A 35 -2.77 13.66 -38.70
C SER A 35 -2.50 14.83 -39.65
N GLU A 36 -1.52 15.68 -39.36
CA GLU A 36 -1.14 16.79 -40.25
C GLU A 36 -0.45 16.31 -41.53
N VAL A 37 0.38 15.26 -41.46
CA VAL A 37 0.96 14.61 -42.65
C VAL A 37 -0.15 14.05 -43.54
N LEU A 38 -1.12 13.34 -42.95
CA LEU A 38 -2.29 12.83 -43.66
C LEU A 38 -3.09 13.95 -44.33
N ARG A 39 -3.39 15.03 -43.59
CA ARG A 39 -4.10 16.20 -44.12
C ARG A 39 -3.33 16.83 -45.27
N PHE A 40 -2.01 16.96 -45.15
CA PHE A 40 -1.15 17.47 -46.22
C PHE A 40 -1.20 16.59 -47.47
N ARG A 41 -1.09 15.26 -47.30
CA ARG A 41 -1.15 14.30 -48.42
C ARG A 41 -2.49 14.37 -49.15
N ILE A 42 -3.60 14.44 -48.41
CA ILE A 42 -4.94 14.57 -48.99
C ILE A 42 -5.07 15.89 -49.78
N ARG A 43 -4.66 17.02 -49.18
CA ARG A 43 -4.76 18.34 -49.81
C ARG A 43 -3.89 18.48 -51.06
N ASN A 44 -2.71 17.88 -51.07
CA ASN A 44 -1.73 17.98 -52.16
C ASN A 44 -1.75 16.78 -53.12
N ARG A 45 -2.71 15.85 -52.97
CA ARG A 45 -2.83 14.65 -53.80
C ARG A 45 -2.69 14.87 -55.32
N PRO A 46 -3.25 15.92 -55.96
CA PRO A 46 -3.08 16.13 -57.40
C PRO A 46 -1.68 16.64 -57.79
N ARG A 47 -0.91 17.18 -56.84
CA ARG A 47 0.44 17.73 -57.05
C ARG A 47 1.55 16.73 -56.71
N LEU A 48 1.25 15.72 -55.90
CA LEU A 48 2.21 14.72 -55.45
C LEU A 48 2.42 13.61 -56.49
N GLY A 49 3.69 13.30 -56.78
CA GLY A 49 4.09 12.13 -57.53
C GLY A 49 3.83 10.81 -56.78
N ALA A 50 3.95 9.68 -57.47
CA ALA A 50 3.72 8.37 -56.86
C ALA A 50 4.73 8.05 -55.74
N ALA A 51 6.01 8.40 -55.94
CA ALA A 51 7.05 8.20 -54.93
C ALA A 51 6.82 9.04 -53.67
N GLU A 52 6.45 10.31 -53.82
CA GLU A 52 6.17 11.21 -52.69
C GLU A 52 4.95 10.75 -51.89
N LYS A 53 3.90 10.27 -52.58
CA LYS A 53 2.72 9.66 -51.92
C LYS A 53 3.13 8.47 -51.05
N SER A 54 3.92 7.55 -51.61
CA SER A 54 4.39 6.37 -50.88
C SER A 54 5.29 6.73 -49.70
N GLN A 55 6.16 7.74 -49.83
CA GLN A 55 7.00 8.21 -48.73
C GLN A 55 6.17 8.84 -47.60
N LEU A 56 5.20 9.70 -47.91
CA LEU A 56 4.31 10.28 -46.90
C LEU A 56 3.50 9.20 -46.18
N GLU A 57 3.02 8.21 -46.92
CA GLU A 57 2.27 7.06 -46.40
C GLU A 57 3.12 6.19 -45.46
N ALA A 58 4.40 5.98 -45.79
CA ALA A 58 5.35 5.31 -44.91
C ALA A 58 5.67 6.12 -43.64
N VAL A 59 5.79 7.44 -43.75
CA VAL A 59 6.02 8.32 -42.60
C VAL A 59 4.82 8.32 -41.66
N GLU A 60 3.58 8.39 -42.19
CA GLU A 60 2.36 8.26 -41.40
C GLU A 60 2.36 6.95 -40.59
N MET A 61 2.66 5.82 -41.26
CA MET A 61 2.71 4.50 -40.61
C MET A 61 3.78 4.44 -39.50
N GLN A 62 4.97 5.03 -39.73
CA GLN A 62 6.03 5.10 -38.71
C GLN A 62 5.62 5.96 -37.51
N LEU A 63 4.92 7.08 -37.75
CA LEU A 63 4.43 7.94 -36.67
C LEU A 63 3.34 7.26 -35.86
N ASP A 64 2.45 6.51 -36.51
CA ASP A 64 1.40 5.74 -35.84
C ASP A 64 1.99 4.58 -35.02
N ASP A 65 2.97 3.86 -35.55
CA ASP A 65 3.69 2.79 -34.83
C ASP A 65 4.43 3.34 -33.60
N ALA A 66 5.15 4.46 -33.76
CA ALA A 66 5.85 5.09 -32.65
C ALA A 66 4.87 5.65 -31.59
N THR A 67 3.72 6.17 -32.02
CA THR A 67 2.63 6.57 -31.12
C THR A 67 2.14 5.37 -30.29
N ALA A 68 1.93 4.21 -30.92
CA ALA A 68 1.51 3.00 -30.22
C ALA A 68 2.56 2.52 -29.21
N GLN A 69 3.84 2.57 -29.59
CA GLN A 69 4.96 2.21 -28.71
C GLN A 69 5.05 3.12 -27.49
N LEU A 70 4.93 4.44 -27.67
CA LEU A 70 4.93 5.39 -26.55
C LEU A 70 3.76 5.15 -25.60
N ARG A 71 2.56 4.86 -26.12
CA ARG A 71 1.41 4.50 -25.26
C ARG A 71 1.65 3.21 -24.48
N ALA A 72 2.24 2.20 -25.10
CA ALA A 72 2.60 0.96 -24.41
C ALA A 72 3.60 1.21 -23.27
N GLN A 73 4.64 2.00 -23.53
CA GLN A 73 5.63 2.40 -22.52
C GLN A 73 4.98 3.20 -21.38
N GLY A 74 4.06 4.12 -21.68
CA GLY A 74 3.30 4.85 -20.67
C GLY A 74 2.45 3.93 -19.78
N ILE A 75 1.81 2.91 -20.36
CA ILE A 75 1.03 1.92 -19.61
C ILE A 75 1.93 1.08 -18.69
N GLU A 76 3.09 0.64 -19.18
CA GLU A 76 4.05 -0.10 -18.37
C GLU A 76 4.57 0.74 -17.19
N ALA A 77 4.88 2.01 -17.44
CA ALA A 77 5.33 2.95 -16.40
C ALA A 77 4.24 3.18 -15.33
N LEU A 78 2.98 3.35 -15.74
CA LEU A 78 1.84 3.43 -14.79
C LEU A 78 1.67 2.14 -13.98
N GLY A 79 1.83 0.98 -14.62
CA GLY A 79 1.77 -0.32 -13.95
C GLY A 79 2.84 -0.44 -12.85
N ALA A 80 4.07 -0.02 -13.13
CA ALA A 80 5.16 -0.03 -12.17
C ALA A 80 4.88 0.88 -10.96
N LEU A 81 4.40 2.11 -11.18
CA LEU A 81 4.02 3.03 -10.10
C LEU A 81 2.88 2.48 -9.24
N THR A 82 1.87 1.88 -9.87
CA THR A 82 0.72 1.31 -9.17
C THR A 82 1.15 0.13 -8.29
N GLN A 83 2.05 -0.72 -8.78
CA GLN A 83 2.59 -1.83 -8.01
C GLN A 83 3.43 -1.33 -6.81
N ALA A 84 4.28 -0.33 -7.01
CA ALA A 84 5.07 0.27 -5.93
C ALA A 84 4.17 0.89 -4.85
N ALA A 85 3.15 1.66 -5.26
CA ALA A 85 2.18 2.25 -4.33
C ALA A 85 1.40 1.19 -3.54
N ARG A 86 1.03 0.09 -4.19
CA ARG A 86 0.38 -1.04 -3.52
C ARG A 86 1.29 -1.67 -2.47
N GLU A 87 2.56 -1.92 -2.79
CA GLU A 87 3.53 -2.48 -1.85
C GLU A 87 3.76 -1.57 -0.64
N GLU A 88 3.79 -0.24 -0.86
CA GLU A 88 3.87 0.75 0.21
C GLU A 88 2.65 0.69 1.14
N VAL A 89 1.44 0.65 0.59
CA VAL A 89 0.19 0.54 1.37
C VAL A 89 0.13 -0.78 2.14
N GLU A 90 0.52 -1.90 1.52
CA GLU A 90 0.57 -3.20 2.20
C GLU A 90 1.59 -3.18 3.35
N GLY A 91 2.75 -2.54 3.17
CA GLY A 91 3.74 -2.31 4.21
C GLY A 91 3.19 -1.50 5.38
N ALA A 92 2.64 -0.32 5.11
CA ALA A 92 2.03 0.56 6.10
C ALA A 92 0.89 -0.12 6.88
N THR A 93 0.08 -0.94 6.19
CA THR A 93 -1.01 -1.70 6.82
C THR A 93 -0.46 -2.73 7.82
N ARG A 94 0.59 -3.46 7.46
CA ARG A 94 1.23 -4.44 8.37
C ARG A 94 1.83 -3.75 9.60
N GLU A 95 2.43 -2.59 9.43
CA GLU A 95 2.95 -1.78 10.55
C GLU A 95 1.82 -1.29 11.47
N ALA A 96 0.73 -0.79 10.88
CA ALA A 96 -0.45 -0.36 11.64
C ALA A 96 -1.06 -1.52 12.43
N GLU A 97 -1.19 -2.71 11.83
CA GLU A 97 -1.63 -3.90 12.55
C GLU A 97 -0.70 -4.28 13.71
N ALA A 98 0.62 -4.20 13.50
CA ALA A 98 1.60 -4.48 14.55
C ALA A 98 1.47 -3.49 15.71
N LEU A 99 1.25 -2.21 15.42
CA LEU A 99 0.99 -1.17 16.41
C LEU A 99 -0.32 -1.43 17.17
N LEU A 100 -1.42 -1.77 16.47
CA LEU A 100 -2.69 -2.12 17.11
C LEU A 100 -2.55 -3.33 18.04
N ARG A 101 -1.76 -4.35 17.65
CA ARG A 101 -1.45 -5.48 18.53
C ARG A 101 -0.69 -5.04 19.79
N ARG A 102 0.26 -4.11 19.66
CA ARG A 102 0.99 -3.53 20.81
C ARG A 102 0.07 -2.73 21.72
N ILE A 103 -0.80 -1.88 21.17
CA ILE A 103 -1.78 -1.09 21.94
C ILE A 103 -2.68 -2.03 22.74
N ARG A 104 -3.26 -3.05 22.11
CA ARG A 104 -4.09 -4.05 22.80
C ARG A 104 -3.33 -4.76 23.92
N LYS A 105 -2.04 -5.06 23.73
CA LYS A 105 -1.19 -5.63 24.79
C LYS A 105 -1.02 -4.67 25.97
N THR A 106 -0.82 -3.38 25.70
CA THR A 106 -0.71 -2.35 26.73
C THR A 106 -2.03 -2.13 27.48
N GLU A 107 -3.16 -2.04 26.77
CA GLU A 107 -4.50 -1.95 27.37
C GLU A 107 -4.78 -3.12 28.32
N ARG A 108 -4.40 -4.34 27.92
CA ARG A 108 -4.50 -5.54 28.77
C ARG A 108 -3.65 -5.42 30.03
N ALA A 109 -2.40 -4.95 29.91
CA ALA A 109 -1.54 -4.75 31.08
C ALA A 109 -2.14 -3.73 32.06
N LEU A 110 -2.77 -2.65 31.54
CA LEU A 110 -3.47 -1.66 32.36
C LEU A 110 -4.72 -2.22 33.04
N GLN A 111 -5.49 -3.08 32.36
CA GLN A 111 -6.64 -3.76 32.97
C GLN A 111 -6.21 -4.68 34.13
N ILE A 112 -5.13 -5.45 33.94
CA ILE A 112 -4.58 -6.30 35.00
C ILE A 112 -4.08 -5.44 36.18
N ALA A 113 -3.33 -4.36 35.91
CA ALA A 113 -2.85 -3.46 36.95
C ALA A 113 -4.00 -2.83 37.74
N THR A 114 -5.05 -2.37 37.06
CA THR A 114 -6.27 -1.84 37.68
C THR A 114 -6.97 -2.92 38.54
N GLY A 115 -7.03 -4.17 38.06
CA GLY A 115 -7.58 -5.28 38.83
C GLY A 115 -6.78 -5.57 40.11
N VAL A 116 -5.45 -5.55 40.05
CA VAL A 116 -4.57 -5.72 41.22
C VAL A 116 -4.78 -4.59 42.22
N LEU A 117 -4.86 -3.34 41.75
CA LEU A 117 -5.17 -2.19 42.60
C LEU A 117 -6.54 -2.33 43.27
N GLY A 118 -7.56 -2.80 42.54
CA GLY A 118 -8.89 -3.08 43.10
C GLY A 118 -8.86 -4.12 44.23
N VAL A 119 -8.06 -5.19 44.07
CA VAL A 119 -7.85 -6.20 45.13
C VAL A 119 -7.17 -5.57 46.35
N ALA A 120 -6.12 -4.77 46.15
CA ALA A 120 -5.40 -4.10 47.24
C ALA A 120 -6.30 -3.13 48.02
N VAL A 121 -7.13 -2.34 47.33
CA VAL A 121 -8.10 -1.41 47.95
C VAL A 121 -9.14 -2.17 48.76
N ALA A 122 -9.72 -3.24 48.22
CA ALA A 122 -10.70 -4.05 48.94
C ALA A 122 -10.11 -4.73 50.19
N ALA A 123 -8.85 -5.17 50.11
CA ALA A 123 -8.13 -5.76 51.24
C ALA A 123 -7.86 -4.73 52.35
N LEU A 124 -7.43 -3.52 51.99
CA LEU A 124 -7.23 -2.41 52.93
C LEU A 124 -8.55 -1.97 53.58
N ALA A 125 -9.65 -1.98 52.83
CA ALA A 125 -10.99 -1.70 53.34
C ALA A 125 -11.55 -2.81 54.26
N ARG A 126 -10.86 -3.95 54.39
CA ARG A 126 -11.25 -5.13 55.19
C ARG A 126 -12.63 -5.68 54.82
N GLN A 127 -13.01 -5.59 53.55
CA GLN A 127 -14.31 -6.06 53.06
C GLN A 127 -14.16 -7.38 52.29
N PRO A 128 -14.43 -8.54 52.91
CA PRO A 128 -14.13 -9.85 52.31
C PRO A 128 -14.95 -10.13 51.04
N SER A 129 -16.19 -9.65 50.97
CA SER A 129 -17.03 -9.75 49.78
C SER A 129 -16.49 -8.93 48.60
N GLN A 130 -15.93 -7.75 48.86
CA GLN A 130 -15.31 -6.93 47.84
C GLN A 130 -13.97 -7.51 47.36
N VAL A 131 -13.19 -8.13 48.26
CA VAL A 131 -11.95 -8.84 47.88
C VAL A 131 -12.28 -10.00 46.95
N ALA A 132 -13.30 -10.80 47.25
CA ALA A 132 -13.73 -11.89 46.39
C ALA A 132 -14.20 -11.41 45.00
N ALA A 133 -14.94 -10.30 44.95
CA ALA A 133 -15.37 -9.68 43.69
C ALA A 133 -14.18 -9.14 42.87
N ALA A 134 -13.24 -8.45 43.51
CA ALA A 134 -12.04 -7.92 42.86
C ALA A 134 -11.12 -9.04 42.33
N LEU A 135 -10.96 -10.13 43.09
CA LEU A 135 -10.21 -11.32 42.66
C LEU A 135 -10.86 -11.99 41.45
N LYS A 136 -12.20 -12.10 41.43
CA LYS A 136 -12.93 -12.64 40.27
C LYS A 136 -12.75 -11.75 39.03
N GLY A 137 -12.78 -10.43 39.19
CA GLY A 137 -12.50 -9.47 38.12
C GLY A 137 -11.07 -9.60 37.58
N LEU A 138 -10.08 -9.72 38.47
CA LEU A 138 -8.68 -9.94 38.11
C LEU A 138 -8.49 -11.30 37.40
N GLN A 139 -9.14 -12.36 37.89
CA GLN A 139 -9.10 -13.68 37.25
C GLN A 139 -9.70 -13.66 35.85
N HIS A 140 -10.76 -12.87 35.63
CA HIS A 140 -11.35 -12.70 34.31
C HIS A 140 -10.41 -11.97 33.35
N ALA A 141 -9.79 -10.85 33.78
CA ALA A 141 -8.78 -10.14 33.00
C ALA A 141 -7.55 -11.01 32.66
N LEU A 142 -7.12 -11.88 33.59
CA LEU A 142 -6.05 -12.85 33.37
C LEU A 142 -6.46 -14.00 32.44
N SER A 143 -7.73 -14.41 32.44
CA SER A 143 -8.22 -15.51 31.61
C SER A 143 -8.43 -15.09 30.15
N ASP A 144 -8.95 -13.88 29.92
CA ASP A 144 -9.07 -13.29 28.57
C ASP A 144 -7.71 -13.03 27.91
N SER A 145 -6.64 -12.87 28.71
CA SER A 145 -5.27 -12.77 28.21
C SER A 145 -4.75 -14.05 27.53
N ARG A 146 -5.44 -15.20 27.71
CA ARG A 146 -5.16 -16.47 27.04
C ARG A 146 -6.03 -16.65 25.78
N THR A 147 -5.81 -15.91 24.69
CA THR A 147 -6.46 -16.17 23.37
C THR A 147 -5.57 -15.67 22.21
N PRO A 148 -5.70 -16.11 20.94
CA PRO A 148 -6.09 -17.39 20.33
C PRO A 148 -4.89 -18.22 19.82
N GLU A 149 -3.66 -17.68 19.81
CA GLU A 149 -2.45 -18.34 19.29
C GLU A 149 -2.12 -19.63 20.04
N SER A 150 -2.37 -19.68 21.35
CA SER A 150 -2.20 -20.88 22.17
C SER A 150 -3.25 -21.95 21.88
N ARG A 151 -4.45 -21.58 21.40
CA ARG A 151 -5.48 -22.51 20.95
C ARG A 151 -5.20 -23.01 19.54
N ALA A 152 -4.76 -22.16 18.62
CA ALA A 152 -4.33 -22.54 17.27
C ALA A 152 -3.10 -23.45 17.31
N ALA A 153 -2.07 -23.11 18.10
CA ALA A 153 -0.88 -23.94 18.29
C ALA A 153 -1.19 -25.29 18.97
N ARG A 154 -2.21 -25.35 19.83
CA ARG A 154 -2.67 -26.60 20.45
C ARG A 154 -3.51 -27.45 19.48
N ALA A 155 -4.36 -26.82 18.66
CA ALA A 155 -5.16 -27.49 17.64
C ALA A 155 -4.29 -28.13 16.53
N VAL A 156 -3.21 -27.46 16.11
CA VAL A 156 -2.24 -28.00 15.15
C VAL A 156 -1.46 -29.18 15.75
N ARG A 157 -1.16 -29.17 17.06
CA ARG A 157 -0.48 -30.29 17.75
C ARG A 157 -1.39 -31.47 18.08
N SER A 158 -2.71 -31.31 18.02
CA SER A 158 -3.69 -32.37 18.30
C SER A 158 -4.28 -33.04 17.05
N ALA A 159 -3.87 -32.64 15.85
CA ALA A 159 -4.29 -33.31 14.63
C ALA A 159 -3.54 -34.66 14.50
N PRO A 160 -4.25 -35.81 14.36
CA PRO A 160 -3.58 -37.08 14.14
C PRO A 160 -2.88 -37.05 12.79
N ALA A 161 -1.60 -37.45 12.77
CA ALA A 161 -0.89 -37.76 11.53
C ALA A 161 -1.68 -38.86 10.81
N ARG A 162 -2.07 -38.58 9.56
CA ARG A 162 -2.77 -39.55 8.70
C ARG A 162 -1.93 -40.79 8.46
#